data_AF-A0A1J5DL94-F1
#
_entry.id   AF-A0A1J5DL94-F1
#
_cell.length_a   1.000
_cell.length_b   1.000
_cell.length_c   1.000
_cell.angle_alpha   90.00
_cell.angle_beta   90.00
_cell.angle_gamma   90.00
#
_symmetry.space_group_name_H-M   'P 1'
#
loop_
_entity.id
_entity.type
_entity.pdbx_description
1 polymer ?
#
loop_
_entity_poly.entity_id
_entity_poly.type
_entity_poly.pdbx_seq_one_letter_code
_entity_poly.pdbx_strand_id
1 'polypeptide(L)'
;MDKKRWFVLLLVVMFLMACASAVPISPDKTVYPPKTVPVIKEKEIADRPMSDTDLFHNAVSHLGNIEVTADYLRARSEFELLVKTYPKSRWYSLSETFIRIIDDIKAYQAKSISNQLLLDKAQADKGRLLQESEQLKKEIRLLNDKQQTETTRLLQENEQLKKDLQLLKNLEIQLQKRERALR
;
A
#
# COMPACT_ATOMS: atom_id res chain seq x y z
N MET A 1 9.67 13.25 29.50
CA MET A 1 10.24 12.53 28.33
C MET A 1 10.80 11.21 28.81
N ASP A 2 10.22 10.10 28.37
CA ASP A 2 10.52 8.78 28.92
C ASP A 2 11.92 8.29 28.52
N LYS A 3 12.66 7.71 29.46
CA LYS A 3 14.03 7.19 29.24
C LYS A 3 14.12 6.25 28.03
N LYS A 4 13.02 5.54 27.72
CA LYS A 4 12.89 4.66 26.56
C LYS A 4 12.90 5.41 25.23
N ARG A 5 12.27 6.60 25.16
CA ARG A 5 12.28 7.46 23.98
C ARG A 5 13.66 8.06 23.72
N TRP A 6 14.40 8.41 24.78
CA TRP A 6 15.77 8.89 24.64
C TRP A 6 16.73 7.80 24.12
N PHE A 7 16.56 6.57 24.59
CA PHE A 7 17.38 5.44 24.14
C PHE A 7 17.16 5.09 22.66
N VAL A 8 15.90 5.12 22.20
CA VAL A 8 15.57 4.91 20.79
C VAL A 8 16.13 6.03 19.91
N LEU A 9 16.06 7.27 20.37
CA LEU A 9 16.58 8.42 19.63
C LEU A 9 18.11 8.38 19.52
N LEU A 10 18.79 7.92 20.57
CA LEU A 10 20.25 7.72 20.59
C LEU A 10 20.69 6.59 19.64
N LEU A 11 19.91 5.51 19.54
CA LEU A 11 20.14 4.43 18.58
C LEU A 11 20.01 4.87 17.11
N VAL A 12 19.02 5.71 16.80
CA VAL A 12 18.81 6.25 15.44
C VAL A 12 19.96 7.19 15.03
N VAL A 13 20.43 8.03 15.96
CA VAL A 13 21.57 8.94 15.70
C VAL A 13 22.87 8.16 15.46
N MET A 14 23.10 7.06 16.19
CA MET A 14 24.26 6.18 15.99
C MET A 14 24.25 5.50 14.62
N PHE A 15 23.09 5.08 14.10
CA PHE A 15 22.97 4.48 12.76
C PHE A 15 23.19 5.49 11.63
N LEU A 16 22.87 6.77 11.84
CA LEU A 16 23.05 7.83 10.82
C LEU A 16 24.52 8.29 10.67
N MET A 17 25.35 8.12 11.71
CA MET A 17 26.78 8.47 11.67
C MET A 17 27.68 7.42 11.02
N ALA A 18 27.16 6.24 10.67
CA ALA A 18 27.94 5.15 10.07
C ALA A 18 28.03 5.19 8.53
N CYS A 19 27.44 6.20 7.86
CA CYS A 19 27.38 6.30 6.40
C CYS A 19 28.17 7.46 5.80
N ALA A 20 29.32 7.83 6.38
CA ALA A 20 30.22 8.82 5.77
C ALA A 20 31.68 8.34 5.80
N SER A 21 32.02 7.43 4.89
CA SER A 21 33.42 7.06 4.61
C SER A 21 33.54 6.75 3.12
N ALA A 22 33.50 7.80 2.29
CA ALA A 22 33.89 7.70 0.89
C ALA A 22 35.15 8.56 0.69
N VAL A 23 36.28 7.87 0.50
CA VAL A 23 37.59 8.43 0.16
C VAL A 23 37.53 8.98 -1.27
N PRO A 24 37.93 10.23 -1.55
CA PRO A 24 38.09 10.69 -2.92
C PRO A 24 39.44 10.22 -3.48
N ILE A 25 39.37 9.52 -4.61
CA ILE A 25 40.52 9.12 -5.44
C ILE A 25 40.93 10.33 -6.30
N SER A 26 42.19 10.76 -6.20
CA SER A 26 42.80 11.76 -7.09
C SER A 26 42.88 11.27 -8.54
N PRO A 27 42.69 12.14 -9.54
CA PRO A 27 43.04 11.83 -10.93
C PRO A 27 44.44 12.35 -11.25
N ASP A 28 45.34 11.46 -11.63
CA ASP A 28 46.48 11.82 -12.46
C ASP A 28 46.74 10.66 -13.43
N LYS A 29 46.63 10.94 -14.74
CA LYS A 29 47.74 10.78 -15.69
C LYS A 29 47.32 11.07 -17.15
N THR A 30 47.99 12.09 -17.68
CA THR A 30 48.67 12.16 -18.99
C THR A 30 47.86 12.15 -20.29
N VAL A 31 47.84 13.35 -20.88
CA VAL A 31 47.70 13.71 -22.30
C VAL A 31 48.87 13.16 -23.14
N TYR A 32 48.61 12.63 -24.35
CA TYR A 32 49.39 12.73 -25.62
C TYR A 32 48.66 12.00 -26.79
N PRO A 33 48.96 12.26 -28.09
CA PRO A 33 48.03 12.86 -29.08
C PRO A 33 47.58 11.89 -30.23
N PRO A 34 46.81 12.33 -31.26
CA PRO A 34 45.98 11.44 -32.08
C PRO A 34 46.80 10.76 -33.20
N LYS A 35 46.60 9.45 -33.36
CA LYS A 35 47.17 8.68 -34.46
C LYS A 35 46.06 8.26 -35.43
N THR A 36 46.08 8.95 -36.55
CA THR A 36 45.55 8.64 -37.89
C THR A 36 44.87 7.28 -38.08
N VAL A 37 43.62 7.41 -38.52
CA VAL A 37 42.74 6.39 -39.12
C VAL A 37 43.44 5.64 -40.26
N PRO A 38 43.32 4.29 -40.32
CA PRO A 38 43.35 3.57 -41.57
C PRO A 38 41.97 2.99 -41.88
N VAL A 39 41.34 3.57 -42.91
CA VAL A 39 40.51 2.93 -43.94
C VAL A 39 39.68 1.73 -43.46
N ILE A 40 38.41 2.02 -43.16
CA ILE A 40 37.34 1.03 -43.10
C ILE A 40 37.22 0.44 -44.51
N LYS A 41 37.72 -0.78 -44.70
CA LYS A 41 37.25 -1.64 -45.78
C LYS A 41 35.82 -2.02 -45.42
N GLU A 42 34.87 -1.45 -46.15
CA GLU A 42 33.48 -1.90 -46.18
C GLU A 42 33.50 -3.39 -46.51
N LYS A 43 33.32 -4.20 -45.45
CA LYS A 43 33.08 -5.62 -45.60
C LYS A 43 31.62 -5.72 -45.98
N GLU A 44 31.36 -6.20 -47.19
CA GLU A 44 30.06 -6.68 -47.64
C GLU A 44 29.37 -7.39 -46.48
N ILE A 45 28.25 -6.81 -46.03
CA ILE A 45 27.34 -7.44 -45.08
C ILE A 45 26.62 -8.51 -45.90
N ALA A 46 27.31 -9.64 -46.09
CA ALA A 46 26.67 -10.88 -46.45
C ALA A 46 25.65 -11.16 -45.35
N ASP A 47 24.39 -11.30 -45.75
CA ASP A 47 23.24 -11.66 -44.94
C ASP A 47 23.47 -13.08 -44.36
N ARG A 48 24.35 -13.15 -43.37
CA ARG A 48 24.71 -14.40 -42.72
C ARG A 48 23.56 -14.71 -41.77
N PRO A 49 22.89 -15.87 -41.91
CA PRO A 49 21.90 -16.28 -40.95
C PRO A 49 22.57 -16.33 -39.57
N MET A 50 21.96 -15.60 -38.64
CA MET A 50 22.48 -15.41 -37.28
C MET A 50 22.69 -16.77 -36.62
N SER A 51 23.88 -16.99 -36.03
CA SER A 51 24.20 -18.29 -35.43
C SER A 51 23.28 -18.58 -34.23
N ASP A 52 23.05 -19.86 -33.93
CA ASP A 52 22.27 -20.27 -32.77
C ASP A 52 22.86 -19.72 -31.45
N THR A 53 24.18 -19.63 -31.39
CA THR A 53 24.93 -19.09 -30.25
C THR A 53 24.80 -17.57 -30.16
N ASP A 54 24.76 -16.87 -31.30
CA ASP A 54 24.55 -15.41 -31.33
C ASP A 54 23.13 -15.07 -30.85
N LEU A 55 22.12 -15.83 -31.32
CA LEU A 55 20.73 -15.68 -30.86
C LEU A 55 20.60 -15.91 -29.36
N PHE A 56 21.27 -16.93 -28.84
CA PHE A 56 21.26 -17.23 -27.41
C PHE A 56 21.87 -16.09 -26.58
N HIS A 57 23.04 -15.59 -26.99
CA HIS A 57 23.71 -14.50 -26.27
C HIS A 57 22.95 -13.19 -26.33
N ASN A 58 22.35 -12.86 -27.48
CA ASN A 58 21.48 -11.69 -27.60
C ASN A 58 20.27 -11.81 -26.68
N ALA A 59 19.61 -12.98 -26.64
CA ALA A 59 18.44 -13.18 -25.78
C ALA A 59 18.79 -13.02 -24.30
N VAL A 60 19.95 -13.54 -23.88
CA VAL A 60 20.47 -13.39 -22.51
C VAL A 60 20.82 -11.93 -22.20
N SER A 61 21.35 -11.17 -23.16
CA SER A 61 21.66 -9.75 -22.95
C SER A 61 20.42 -8.92 -22.60
N HIS A 62 19.24 -9.36 -23.06
CA HIS A 62 17.96 -8.73 -22.76
C HIS A 62 17.34 -9.15 -21.42
N LEU A 63 17.89 -10.15 -20.73
CA LEU A 63 17.44 -10.52 -19.37
C LEU A 63 17.84 -9.49 -18.30
N GLY A 64 18.62 -8.48 -18.67
CA GLY A 64 19.07 -7.42 -17.78
C GLY A 64 20.16 -7.87 -16.82
N ASN A 65 20.70 -6.90 -16.08
CA ASN A 65 21.66 -7.13 -15.02
C ASN A 65 21.44 -6.08 -13.92
N ILE A 66 22.38 -5.93 -12.99
CA ILE A 66 22.26 -4.97 -11.89
C ILE A 66 22.14 -3.52 -12.40
N GLU A 67 22.72 -3.23 -13.56
CA GLU A 67 22.81 -1.88 -14.15
C GLU A 67 21.77 -1.65 -15.25
N VAL A 68 21.27 -2.70 -15.89
CA VAL A 68 20.41 -2.64 -17.07
C VAL A 68 19.07 -3.31 -16.79
N THR A 69 17.97 -2.57 -17.03
CA THR A 69 16.63 -3.11 -16.88
C THR A 69 16.34 -4.21 -17.90
N ALA A 70 15.76 -5.31 -17.44
CA ALA A 70 15.40 -6.44 -18.29
C ALA A 70 14.32 -6.08 -19.31
N ASP A 71 14.52 -6.46 -20.57
CA ASP A 71 13.52 -6.47 -21.63
C ASP A 71 13.08 -7.93 -21.89
N TYR A 72 12.21 -8.42 -21.00
CA TYR A 72 11.69 -9.79 -21.07
C TYR A 72 10.86 -10.06 -22.32
N LEU A 73 10.32 -9.04 -23.00
CA LEU A 73 9.59 -9.23 -24.24
C LEU A 73 10.56 -9.59 -25.37
N ARG A 74 11.64 -8.81 -25.49
CA ARG A 74 12.67 -9.05 -26.50
C ARG A 74 13.43 -10.34 -26.24
N ALA A 75 13.87 -10.58 -25.00
CA ALA A 75 14.53 -11.81 -24.60
C ALA A 75 13.71 -13.05 -24.99
N ARG A 76 12.41 -13.04 -24.67
CA ARG A 76 11.50 -14.14 -25.01
C ARG A 76 11.38 -14.36 -26.52
N SER A 77 11.23 -13.29 -27.30
CA SER A 77 11.10 -13.39 -28.76
C SER A 77 12.35 -13.98 -29.42
N GLU A 78 13.54 -13.68 -28.90
CA GLU A 78 14.80 -14.21 -29.42
C GLU A 78 15.02 -15.68 -29.01
N PHE A 79 14.63 -16.06 -27.78
CA PHE A 79 14.60 -17.47 -27.39
C PHE A 79 13.60 -18.28 -28.22
N GLU A 80 12.41 -17.73 -28.51
CA GLU A 80 11.44 -18.39 -29.39
C GLU A 80 11.97 -18.56 -30.81
N LEU A 81 12.64 -17.52 -31.34
CA LEU A 81 13.28 -17.59 -32.65
C LEU A 81 14.37 -18.68 -32.68
N LEU A 82 15.18 -18.79 -31.63
CA LEU A 82 16.19 -19.84 -31.50
C LEU A 82 15.56 -21.24 -31.50
N VAL A 83 14.57 -21.46 -30.63
CA VAL A 83 13.86 -22.75 -30.49
C VAL A 83 13.22 -23.17 -31.81
N LYS A 84 12.60 -22.23 -32.53
CA LYS A 84 11.93 -22.49 -33.82
C LYS A 84 12.91 -22.76 -34.95
N THR A 85 14.02 -22.03 -35.01
CA THR A 85 14.97 -22.07 -36.13
C THR A 85 16.01 -23.19 -35.97
N TYR A 86 16.39 -23.51 -34.72
CA TYR A 86 17.45 -24.46 -34.40
C TYR A 86 17.00 -25.53 -33.38
N PRO A 87 16.06 -26.43 -33.74
CA PRO A 87 15.53 -27.44 -32.83
C PRO A 87 16.57 -28.49 -32.36
N LYS A 88 17.71 -28.59 -33.04
CA LYS A 88 18.83 -29.48 -32.68
C LYS A 88 19.98 -28.74 -31.97
N SER A 89 19.82 -27.46 -31.64
CA SER A 89 20.85 -26.69 -30.93
C SER A 89 21.07 -27.22 -29.52
N ARG A 90 22.31 -27.13 -29.03
CA ARG A 90 22.63 -27.37 -27.62
C ARG A 90 21.93 -26.40 -26.67
N TRP A 91 21.51 -25.24 -27.18
CA TRP A 91 20.86 -24.19 -26.40
C TRP A 91 19.34 -24.36 -26.29
N TYR A 92 18.75 -25.27 -27.06
CA TYR A 92 17.30 -25.46 -27.16
C TYR A 92 16.60 -25.60 -25.80
N SER A 93 17.04 -26.56 -24.98
CA SER A 93 16.41 -26.87 -23.69
C SER A 93 16.51 -25.71 -22.70
N LEU A 94 17.64 -25.00 -22.76
CA LEU A 94 17.88 -23.83 -21.92
C LEU A 94 16.98 -22.66 -22.35
N SER A 95 16.82 -22.43 -23.66
CA SER A 95 15.91 -21.42 -24.21
C SER A 95 14.45 -21.70 -23.86
N GLU A 96 13.96 -22.94 -23.96
CA GLU A 96 12.61 -23.30 -23.51
C GLU A 96 12.41 -23.03 -22.01
N THR A 97 13.43 -23.32 -21.21
CA THR A 97 13.39 -23.06 -19.77
C THR A 97 13.33 -21.56 -19.49
N PHE A 98 14.12 -20.75 -20.20
CA PHE A 98 14.05 -19.29 -20.08
C PHE A 98 12.70 -18.72 -20.52
N ILE A 99 12.10 -19.21 -21.60
CA ILE A 99 10.75 -18.79 -22.02
C ILE A 99 9.74 -19.03 -20.90
N ARG A 100 9.76 -20.23 -20.31
CA ARG A 100 8.86 -20.58 -19.19
C ARG A 100 9.07 -19.68 -17.97
N ILE A 101 10.33 -19.43 -17.59
CA ILE A 101 10.67 -18.55 -16.47
C ILE A 101 10.18 -17.12 -16.76
N ILE A 102 10.35 -16.62 -17.98
CA ILE A 102 9.84 -15.30 -18.37
C ILE A 102 8.31 -15.25 -18.25
N ASP A 103 7.62 -16.29 -18.71
CA ASP A 103 6.16 -16.37 -18.62
C ASP A 103 5.70 -16.41 -17.15
N ASP A 104 6.39 -17.17 -16.30
CA ASP A 104 6.15 -17.21 -14.86
C ASP A 104 6.37 -15.83 -14.22
N ILE A 105 7.48 -15.13 -14.55
CA ILE A 105 7.76 -13.78 -14.06
C ILE A 105 6.61 -12.83 -14.40
N LYS A 106 6.13 -12.85 -15.65
CA LYS A 106 5.00 -12.01 -16.09
C LYS A 106 3.72 -12.34 -15.34
N ALA A 107 3.44 -13.63 -15.14
CA ALA A 107 2.28 -14.08 -14.37
C ALA A 107 2.35 -13.60 -12.91
N TYR A 108 3.53 -13.71 -12.27
CA TYR A 108 3.74 -13.22 -10.92
C TYR A 108 3.63 -11.70 -10.82
N GLN A 109 4.14 -10.95 -11.79
CA GLN A 109 4.00 -9.49 -11.83
C GLN A 109 2.52 -9.07 -11.93
N ALA A 110 1.77 -9.68 -12.84
CA ALA A 110 0.34 -9.41 -12.99
C ALA A 110 -0.43 -9.72 -11.69
N LYS A 111 -0.13 -10.87 -11.07
CA LYS A 111 -0.72 -11.27 -9.79
C LYS A 111 -0.36 -10.30 -8.66
N SER A 112 0.89 -9.84 -8.61
CA SER A 112 1.37 -8.87 -7.61
C SER A 112 0.61 -7.55 -7.73
N ILE A 113 0.45 -7.01 -8.94
CA ILE A 113 -0.32 -5.80 -9.20
C ILE A 113 -1.78 -5.97 -8.75
N SER A 114 -2.40 -7.11 -9.10
CA SER A 114 -3.77 -7.42 -8.68
C SER A 114 -3.90 -7.50 -7.16
N ASN A 115 -2.94 -8.12 -6.48
CA ASN A 115 -2.93 -8.23 -5.02
C ASN A 115 -2.77 -6.85 -4.36
N GLN A 116 -1.90 -6.00 -4.91
CA GLN A 116 -1.72 -4.64 -4.42
C GLN A 116 -3.02 -3.83 -4.51
N LEU A 117 -3.72 -3.92 -5.63
CA LEU A 117 -5.02 -3.26 -5.81
C LEU A 117 -6.06 -3.74 -4.79
N LEU A 118 -6.09 -5.04 -4.49
CA LEU A 118 -6.98 -5.60 -3.47
C LEU A 118 -6.63 -5.10 -2.06
N LEU A 119 -5.34 -5.00 -1.74
CA LEU A 119 -4.88 -4.45 -0.46
C LEU A 119 -5.26 -2.98 -0.32
N ASP A 120 -5.05 -2.17 -1.35
CA ASP A 120 -5.40 -0.76 -1.35
C ASP A 120 -6.91 -0.56 -1.15
N LYS A 121 -7.73 -1.38 -1.83
CA LYS A 121 -9.18 -1.38 -1.66
C LYS A 121 -9.59 -1.76 -0.23
N ALA A 122 -9.03 -2.85 0.31
CA ALA A 122 -9.32 -3.30 1.67
C ALA A 122 -8.92 -2.24 2.71
N GLN A 123 -7.83 -1.51 2.48
CA GLN A 123 -7.40 -0.42 3.33
C GLN A 123 -8.34 0.79 3.27
N ALA A 124 -8.82 1.14 2.07
CA ALA A 124 -9.83 2.19 1.90
C ALA A 124 -11.14 1.83 2.60
N ASP A 125 -11.63 0.60 2.43
CA ASP A 125 -12.87 0.12 3.07
C ASP A 125 -12.73 0.09 4.60
N LYS A 126 -11.58 -0.34 5.12
CA LYS A 126 -11.28 -0.27 6.56
C LYS A 126 -11.34 1.17 7.08
N GLY A 127 -10.80 2.13 6.34
CA GLY A 127 -10.85 3.55 6.71
C GLY A 127 -12.28 4.06 6.80
N ARG A 128 -13.13 3.72 5.82
CA ARG A 128 -14.55 4.07 5.81
C ARG A 128 -15.31 3.47 6.98
N LEU A 129 -15.13 2.17 7.24
CA LEU A 129 -15.79 1.48 8.36
C LEU A 129 -15.38 2.07 9.72
N LEU A 130 -14.12 2.47 9.90
CA LEU A 130 -13.68 3.15 11.11
C LEU A 130 -14.36 4.51 11.27
N GLN A 131 -14.49 5.28 10.19
CA GLN A 131 -15.20 6.57 10.22
C GLN A 131 -16.68 6.39 10.57
N GLU A 132 -17.36 5.44 9.94
CA GLU A 132 -18.76 5.11 10.24
C GLU A 132 -18.93 4.63 11.70
N SER A 133 -18.01 3.81 12.19
CA SER A 133 -18.00 3.36 13.59
C SER A 133 -17.89 4.54 14.57
N GLU A 134 -16.98 5.48 14.31
CA GLU A 134 -16.83 6.67 15.15
C GLU A 134 -18.04 7.60 15.07
N GLN A 135 -18.67 7.71 13.90
CA GLN A 135 -19.92 8.46 13.74
C GLN A 135 -21.06 7.83 14.55
N LEU A 136 -21.26 6.52 14.44
CA LEU A 136 -22.28 5.79 15.21
C LEU A 136 -22.04 5.91 16.72
N LYS A 137 -20.79 5.84 17.19
CA LYS A 137 -20.48 6.05 18.61
C LYS A 137 -20.89 7.45 19.10
N LYS A 138 -20.69 8.48 18.29
CA LYS A 138 -21.13 9.85 18.62
C LYS A 138 -22.65 9.95 18.67
N GLU A 139 -23.33 9.35 17.71
CA GLU A 139 -24.79 9.33 17.66
C GLU A 139 -25.40 8.59 18.86
N ILE A 140 -24.83 7.44 19.25
CA ILE A 140 -25.25 6.70 20.44
C ILE A 140 -25.10 7.56 21.70
N ARG A 141 -23.97 8.27 21.87
CA ARG A 141 -23.77 9.15 23.03
C ARG A 141 -24.81 10.28 23.05
N LEU A 142 -25.02 10.93 21.91
CA LEU A 142 -26.01 12.01 21.79
C LEU A 142 -27.43 11.53 22.14
N LEU A 143 -27.84 10.38 21.60
CA LEU A 143 -29.15 9.80 21.88
C LEU A 143 -29.29 9.41 23.35
N ASN A 144 -28.24 8.85 23.95
CA ASN A 144 -28.23 8.48 25.36
C ASN A 144 -28.34 9.73 26.26
N ASP A 145 -27.60 10.80 25.96
CA ASP A 145 -27.68 12.06 26.70
C ASP A 145 -29.09 12.69 26.59
N LYS A 146 -29.68 12.66 25.39
CA LYS A 146 -31.06 13.11 25.17
C LYS A 146 -32.06 12.26 25.96
N GLN A 147 -31.94 10.94 25.91
CA GLN A 147 -32.80 10.03 26.65
C GLN A 147 -32.71 10.27 28.16
N GLN A 148 -31.50 10.46 28.69
CA GLN A 148 -31.28 10.75 30.10
C GLN A 148 -31.91 12.09 30.51
N THR A 149 -31.81 13.10 29.65
CA THR A 149 -32.42 14.42 29.87
C THR A 149 -33.95 14.32 29.91
N GLU A 150 -34.56 13.66 28.92
CA GLU A 150 -36.02 13.45 28.87
C GLU A 150 -36.52 12.61 30.05
N THR A 151 -35.78 11.57 30.45
CA THR A 151 -36.12 10.76 31.62
C THR A 151 -36.12 11.60 32.90
N THR A 152 -35.11 12.46 33.07
CA THR A 152 -35.03 13.35 34.24
C THR A 152 -36.16 14.37 34.25
N ARG A 153 -36.48 14.94 33.08
CA ARG A 153 -37.61 15.87 32.92
C ARG A 153 -38.94 15.21 33.28
N LEU A 154 -39.22 14.02 32.75
CA LEU A 154 -40.46 13.29 33.04
C LEU A 154 -40.57 12.92 34.52
N LEU A 155 -39.46 12.55 35.18
CA LEU A 155 -39.45 12.31 36.62
C LEU A 155 -39.80 13.57 37.42
N GLN A 156 -39.25 14.74 37.03
CA GLN A 156 -39.58 16.01 37.66
C GLN A 156 -41.05 16.40 37.45
N GLU A 157 -41.57 16.27 36.24
CA GLU A 157 -42.98 16.52 35.92
C GLU A 157 -43.90 15.58 36.72
N ASN A 158 -43.54 14.30 36.85
CA ASN A 158 -44.30 13.32 37.63
C ASN A 158 -44.35 13.67 39.12
N GLU A 159 -43.21 14.06 39.71
CA GLU A 159 -43.15 14.51 41.11
C GLU A 159 -43.96 15.80 41.35
N GLN A 160 -43.95 16.72 40.38
CA GLN A 160 -44.79 17.92 40.45
C GLN A 160 -46.28 17.55 40.43
N LEU A 161 -46.70 16.69 39.49
CA LEU A 161 -48.09 16.23 39.40
C LEU A 161 -48.56 15.50 40.66
N LYS A 162 -47.69 14.73 41.33
CA LYS A 162 -48.01 14.10 42.62
C LYS A 162 -48.31 15.13 43.71
N LYS A 163 -47.50 16.19 43.80
CA LYS A 163 -47.72 17.28 44.77
C LYS A 163 -49.02 18.02 44.49
N ASP A 164 -49.28 18.35 43.24
CA ASP A 164 -50.51 19.04 42.83
C ASP A 164 -51.75 18.18 43.13
N LEU A 165 -51.68 16.88 42.87
CA LEU A 165 -52.75 15.93 43.19
C LEU A 165 -53.00 15.81 44.69
N GLN A 166 -51.96 15.87 45.52
CA GLN A 166 -52.10 15.88 46.97
C GLN A 166 -52.73 17.19 47.48
N LEU A 167 -52.35 18.34 46.90
CA LEU A 167 -52.96 19.62 47.22
C LEU A 167 -54.45 19.64 46.88
N LEU A 168 -54.82 19.17 45.68
CA LEU A 168 -56.22 19.06 45.26
C LEU A 168 -57.03 18.18 46.21
N LYS A 169 -56.50 17.03 46.63
CA LYS A 169 -57.14 16.17 47.63
C LYS A 169 -57.38 16.88 48.96
N ASN A 170 -56.40 17.67 49.42
CA ASN A 170 -56.55 18.44 50.67
C ASN A 170 -57.62 19.53 50.55
N LEU A 171 -57.68 20.23 49.43
CA LEU A 171 -58.70 21.24 49.15
C LEU A 171 -60.10 20.62 49.08
N GLU A 172 -60.23 19.48 48.41
CA GLU A 172 -61.48 18.71 48.34
C GLU A 172 -61.99 18.34 49.75
N ILE A 173 -61.12 17.83 50.62
CA ILE A 173 -61.47 17.53 52.03
C ILE A 173 -61.95 18.79 52.76
N GLN A 174 -61.31 19.94 52.55
CA GLN A 174 -61.72 21.20 53.18
C GLN A 174 -63.09 21.67 52.70
N LEU A 175 -63.38 21.56 51.40
CA LEU A 175 -64.69 21.86 50.84
C LEU A 175 -65.77 20.97 51.44
N GLN A 176 -65.54 19.66 51.49
CA GLN A 176 -66.48 18.71 52.10
C GLN A 176 -66.73 19.01 53.58
N LYS A 177 -65.70 19.40 54.34
CA LYS A 177 -65.87 19.81 55.75
C LYS A 177 -66.74 21.05 55.89
N ARG A 178 -66.52 22.08 55.05
CA ARG A 178 -67.33 23.29 55.05
C ARG A 178 -68.79 23.00 54.68
N GLU A 179 -69.00 22.16 53.67
CA GLU A 179 -70.35 21.78 53.24
C GLU A 179 -71.11 21.02 54.34
N ARG A 180 -70.44 20.11 55.06
CA ARG A 180 -71.04 19.42 56.22
C ARG A 180 -71.34 20.33 57.40
N ALA A 181 -70.58 21.41 57.59
CA ALA A 181 -70.83 22.38 58.67
C ALA A 181 -71.98 23.34 58.36
N LEU A 182 -72.35 23.48 57.09
CA LEU A 182 -73.43 24.35 56.61
C LEU A 182 -74.78 23.62 56.45
N ARG A 183 -74.81 22.30 56.64
CA ARG A 183 -76.02 21.46 56.66
C ARG A 183 -76.35 21.05 58.08
#